data_AF-A0A5C5YAP6-F1
#
_entry.id   AF-A0A5C5YAP6-F1
#
_cell.length_a   1.000
_cell.length_b   1.000
_cell.length_c   1.000
_cell.angle_alpha   90.00
_cell.angle_beta   90.00
_cell.angle_gamma   90.00
#
_symmetry.space_group_name_H-M   'P 1'
#
loop_
_entity.id
_entity.type
_entity.pdbx_description
1 polymer ?
#
loop_
_entity_poly.entity_id
_entity_poly.type
_entity_poly.pdbx_seq_one_letter_code
_entity_poly.pdbx_strand_id
1 'polypeptide(L)'
;MHPSNAPDANPYTPTAEIPEQAIGGPIDLPPDVRGTFVHQVPILGILMVVQGGLDVLMSAAVGIYAFILPEAISQARPGGGGNPPLPPEATWVATALIAMVSFFVLAIGIANIFAGIWTVQFRHRGRALLAVSFGLLSGLTCYCLPTSLLLFIYAMVVLNNRGVVLAFDLRRRGHHPQAIQQAFSRGATPTGRVPPNAPATPGD
;
A
#
# COMPACT_ATOMS: atom_id res chain seq x y z
N MET A 1 61.18 -4.22 -22.72
CA MET A 1 59.82 -3.66 -22.90
C MET A 1 58.85 -4.82 -22.77
N HIS A 2 58.18 -4.94 -21.62
CA HIS A 2 57.21 -6.00 -21.33
C HIS A 2 55.82 -5.37 -21.33
N PRO A 3 54.87 -5.83 -22.17
CA PRO A 3 53.49 -5.39 -22.08
C PRO A 3 52.88 -5.93 -20.78
N SER A 4 52.26 -5.04 -19.99
CA SER A 4 51.54 -5.43 -18.78
C SER A 4 50.28 -6.21 -19.16
N ASN A 5 50.24 -7.48 -18.79
CA ASN A 5 49.03 -8.28 -18.79
C ASN A 5 48.03 -7.65 -17.82
N ALA A 6 46.95 -7.05 -18.34
CA ALA A 6 45.77 -6.81 -17.53
C ALA A 6 45.23 -8.20 -17.14
N PRO A 7 45.05 -8.51 -15.83
CA PRO A 7 44.52 -9.79 -15.43
C PRO A 7 43.12 -9.97 -16.03
N ASP A 8 42.93 -11.10 -16.71
CA ASP A 8 41.66 -11.53 -17.30
C ASP A 8 40.55 -11.42 -16.26
N ALA A 9 39.71 -10.39 -16.40
CA ALA A 9 38.57 -10.18 -15.53
C ALA A 9 37.58 -11.33 -15.75
N ASN A 10 37.58 -12.29 -14.82
CA ASN A 10 36.69 -13.44 -14.88
C ASN A 10 35.22 -12.97 -14.88
N PRO A 11 34.46 -13.17 -15.98
CA PRO A 11 33.09 -12.69 -16.11
C PRO A 11 32.09 -13.42 -15.20
N TYR A 12 32.53 -14.48 -14.52
CA TYR A 12 31.76 -15.24 -13.54
C TYR A 12 32.18 -14.96 -12.10
N THR A 13 33.06 -14.00 -11.86
CA THR A 13 33.27 -13.53 -10.49
C THR A 13 31.93 -12.99 -10.01
N PRO A 14 31.33 -13.55 -8.94
CA PRO A 14 30.14 -12.94 -8.36
C PRO A 14 30.50 -11.48 -8.14
N THR A 15 29.76 -10.55 -8.75
CA THR A 15 29.90 -9.13 -8.46
C THR A 15 29.92 -9.05 -6.95
N ALA A 16 31.09 -8.75 -6.37
CA ALA A 16 31.24 -8.69 -4.92
C ALA A 16 30.07 -7.84 -4.46
N GLU A 17 29.18 -8.43 -3.64
CA GLU A 17 28.03 -7.73 -3.11
C GLU A 17 28.59 -6.45 -2.54
N ILE A 18 28.38 -5.33 -3.25
CA ILE A 18 28.89 -4.04 -2.82
C ILE A 18 28.27 -3.92 -1.45
N PRO A 19 29.08 -3.95 -0.36
CA PRO A 19 28.52 -3.89 0.97
C PRO A 19 27.57 -2.72 0.95
N GLU A 20 26.39 -2.92 1.51
CA GLU A 20 25.31 -1.94 1.66
C GLU A 20 25.80 -0.79 2.56
N GLN A 21 26.90 -0.14 2.17
CA GLN A 21 27.23 1.23 2.46
C GLN A 21 26.07 1.98 1.84
N ALA A 22 25.04 2.18 2.66
CA ALA A 22 24.05 3.21 2.48
C ALA A 22 24.80 4.39 1.87
N ILE A 23 24.49 4.70 0.60
CA ILE A 23 25.07 5.83 -0.11
C ILE A 23 24.61 7.05 0.68
N GLY A 24 25.37 7.38 1.73
CA GLY A 24 25.03 8.35 2.78
C GLY A 24 25.30 9.77 2.33
N GLY A 25 25.49 9.97 1.03
CA GLY A 25 25.60 11.28 0.43
C GLY A 25 24.27 12.03 0.49
N PRO A 26 24.31 13.37 0.53
CA PRO A 26 23.10 14.17 0.39
C PRO A 26 22.38 13.80 -0.91
N ILE A 27 21.08 13.49 -0.80
CA ILE A 27 20.23 13.22 -1.95
C ILE A 27 19.95 14.57 -2.63
N ASP A 28 20.55 14.81 -3.78
CA ASP A 28 20.24 15.98 -4.59
C ASP A 28 18.95 15.73 -5.39
N LEU A 29 17.91 16.48 -5.05
CA LEU A 29 16.59 16.36 -5.68
C LEU A 29 16.43 17.44 -6.75
N PRO A 30 15.99 17.07 -7.96
CA PRO A 30 15.64 18.03 -9.00
C PRO A 30 14.61 19.06 -8.47
N PRO A 31 14.74 20.34 -8.85
CA PRO A 31 13.93 21.42 -8.29
C PRO A 31 12.42 21.27 -8.58
N ASP A 32 12.05 20.60 -9.67
CA ASP A 32 10.67 20.31 -10.07
C ASP A 32 9.99 19.23 -9.21
N VAL A 33 10.76 18.53 -8.36
CA VAL A 33 10.30 17.42 -7.52
C VAL A 33 10.35 17.78 -6.02
N ARG A 34 10.58 19.06 -5.69
CA ARG A 34 10.59 19.56 -4.31
C ARG A 34 9.17 19.94 -3.87
N GLY A 35 8.77 19.56 -2.64
CA GLY A 35 7.42 19.84 -2.10
C GLY A 35 6.35 18.80 -2.44
N THR A 36 6.77 17.61 -2.88
CA THR A 36 5.89 16.62 -3.50
C THR A 36 5.15 15.74 -2.48
N PHE A 37 4.08 15.07 -2.93
CA PHE A 37 3.18 14.11 -2.24
C PHE A 37 3.85 12.94 -1.49
N VAL A 38 5.18 12.92 -1.31
CA VAL A 38 5.92 11.84 -0.64
C VAL A 38 5.48 11.68 0.82
N HIS A 39 5.13 12.77 1.51
CA HIS A 39 4.60 12.70 2.89
C HIS A 39 3.21 12.07 2.97
N GLN A 40 2.50 11.94 1.85
CA GLN A 40 1.20 11.28 1.78
C GLN A 40 1.28 9.76 1.64
N VAL A 41 2.43 9.22 1.21
CA VAL A 41 2.62 7.77 1.02
C VAL A 41 2.44 6.99 2.33
N PRO A 42 2.99 7.43 3.49
CA PRO A 42 2.73 6.77 4.77
C PRO A 42 1.25 6.82 5.18
N ILE A 43 0.56 7.95 4.93
CA ILE A 43 -0.87 8.10 5.23
C ILE A 43 -1.67 7.08 4.43
N LEU A 44 -1.39 6.97 3.13
CA LEU A 44 -1.99 5.94 2.26
C LEU A 44 -1.74 4.53 2.80
N GLY A 45 -0.50 4.23 3.22
CA GLY A 45 -0.16 2.92 3.78
C GLY A 45 -0.93 2.60 5.06
N ILE A 46 -1.09 3.57 5.97
CA ILE A 46 -1.88 3.41 7.19
C ILE A 46 -3.36 3.17 6.85
N LEU A 47 -3.92 3.94 5.92
CA LEU A 47 -5.31 3.77 5.49
C LEU A 47 -5.55 2.37 4.89
N MET A 48 -4.61 1.83 4.11
CA MET A 48 -4.70 0.45 3.60
C MET A 48 -4.68 -0.59 4.73
N VAL A 49 -3.83 -0.41 5.75
CA VAL A 49 -3.77 -1.33 6.89
C VAL A 49 -5.07 -1.29 7.70
N VAL A 50 -5.61 -0.09 7.95
CA VAL A 50 -6.88 0.08 8.67
C VAL A 50 -8.03 -0.56 7.90
N GLN A 51 -8.14 -0.28 6.59
CA GLN A 51 -9.16 -0.89 5.74
C GLN A 51 -9.06 -2.42 5.73
N GLY A 52 -7.86 -2.97 5.50
CA GLY A 52 -7.65 -4.42 5.52
C GLY A 52 -7.96 -5.04 6.89
N GLY A 53 -7.67 -4.34 7.99
CA GLY A 53 -8.04 -4.76 9.34
C GLY A 53 -9.55 -4.82 9.57
N LEU A 54 -10.29 -3.80 9.08
CA LEU A 54 -11.75 -3.79 9.13
C LEU A 54 -12.35 -4.90 8.26
N ASP A 55 -11.78 -5.17 7.09
CA ASP A 55 -12.22 -6.25 6.19
C ASP A 55 -12.01 -7.63 6.84
N VAL A 56 -10.86 -7.85 7.50
CA VAL A 56 -10.57 -9.08 8.27
C VAL A 56 -11.56 -9.25 9.42
N LEU A 57 -11.82 -8.18 10.19
CA LEU A 57 -12.75 -8.22 11.32
C LEU A 57 -14.18 -8.54 10.85
N MET A 58 -14.64 -7.86 9.80
CA MET A 58 -15.95 -8.10 9.20
C MET A 58 -16.05 -9.53 8.66
N SER A 59 -15.04 -10.00 7.93
CA SER A 59 -14.98 -11.37 7.41
C SER A 59 -15.04 -12.41 8.54
N ALA A 60 -14.34 -12.18 9.65
CA ALA A 60 -14.38 -13.07 10.79
C ALA A 60 -15.79 -13.09 11.42
N ALA A 61 -16.42 -11.93 11.58
CA ALA A 61 -17.77 -11.82 12.10
C ALA A 61 -18.80 -12.51 11.20
N VAL A 62 -18.75 -12.29 9.88
CA VAL A 62 -19.62 -12.96 8.90
C VAL A 62 -19.36 -14.46 8.87
N GLY A 63 -18.09 -14.88 8.97
CA GLY A 63 -17.72 -16.29 9.07
C GLY A 63 -18.34 -16.96 10.29
N ILE A 64 -18.19 -16.37 11.49
CA ILE A 64 -18.82 -16.86 12.72
C ILE A 64 -20.35 -16.89 12.58
N TYR A 65 -20.94 -15.83 12.04
CA TYR A 65 -22.37 -15.75 11.81
C TYR A 65 -22.88 -16.85 10.87
N ALA A 66 -22.13 -17.19 9.82
CA ALA A 66 -22.47 -18.27 8.90
C ALA A 66 -22.55 -19.63 9.59
N PHE A 67 -21.75 -19.87 10.64
CA PHE A 67 -21.83 -21.09 11.45
C PHE A 67 -23.01 -21.10 12.43
N ILE A 68 -23.39 -19.94 12.99
CA ILE A 68 -24.48 -19.83 13.99
C ILE A 68 -25.86 -19.79 13.32
N LEU A 69 -25.97 -19.20 12.12
CA LEU A 69 -27.23 -18.94 11.43
C LEU A 69 -28.11 -20.17 11.18
N PRO A 70 -27.59 -21.35 10.79
CA PRO A 70 -28.42 -22.55 10.61
C PRO A 70 -29.14 -22.99 11.89
N GLU A 71 -28.47 -22.87 13.04
CA GLU A 71 -29.02 -23.21 14.34
C GLU A 71 -30.00 -22.14 14.85
N ALA A 72 -29.69 -20.86 14.61
CA ALA A 72 -30.61 -19.77 14.92
C ALA A 72 -31.92 -19.89 14.11
N ILE A 73 -31.86 -20.27 12.83
CA ILE A 73 -33.05 -20.48 11.98
C ILE A 73 -33.87 -21.69 12.45
N SER A 74 -33.23 -22.77 12.88
CA SER A 74 -33.95 -23.95 13.38
C SER A 74 -34.71 -23.65 14.68
N GLN A 75 -34.12 -22.83 15.56
CA GLN A 75 -34.73 -22.41 16.82
C GLN A 75 -35.78 -21.31 16.67
N ALA A 76 -35.64 -20.40 15.68
CA ALA A 76 -36.56 -19.28 15.45
C ALA A 76 -37.85 -19.66 14.71
N ARG A 77 -38.09 -20.97 14.47
CA ARG A 77 -39.30 -21.50 13.84
C ARG A 77 -40.44 -21.99 14.76
N PRO A 78 -40.68 -21.50 16.00
CA PRO A 78 -41.86 -21.89 16.75
C PRO A 78 -43.08 -21.07 16.31
N GLY A 79 -43.77 -21.54 15.26
CA GLY A 79 -45.22 -21.34 15.15
C GLY A 79 -45.80 -20.14 14.36
N GLY A 80 -45.31 -19.74 13.18
CA GLY A 80 -46.15 -18.83 12.36
C GLY A 80 -45.60 -18.13 11.12
N GLY A 81 -44.34 -18.34 10.72
CA GLY A 81 -43.83 -17.73 9.49
C GLY A 81 -44.32 -18.48 8.25
N GLY A 82 -45.19 -17.88 7.42
CA GLY A 82 -45.74 -18.48 6.19
C GLY A 82 -44.74 -18.76 5.06
N ASN A 83 -43.43 -18.68 5.31
CA ASN A 83 -42.43 -19.10 4.32
C ASN A 83 -42.23 -20.61 4.40
N PRO A 84 -42.33 -21.34 3.27
CA PRO A 84 -42.08 -22.77 3.25
C PRO A 84 -40.66 -23.05 3.76
N PRO A 85 -40.44 -24.17 4.48
CA PRO A 85 -39.12 -24.52 4.96
C PRO A 85 -38.17 -24.66 3.76
N LEU A 86 -37.09 -23.89 3.76
CA LEU A 86 -35.97 -24.12 2.85
C LEU A 86 -35.57 -25.59 2.91
N PRO A 87 -35.43 -26.27 1.76
CA PRO A 87 -34.98 -27.65 1.75
C PRO A 87 -33.61 -27.74 2.43
N PRO A 88 -33.32 -28.83 3.16
CA PRO A 88 -32.08 -28.96 3.92
C PRO A 88 -30.83 -28.83 3.03
N GLU A 89 -30.93 -29.22 1.77
CA GLU A 89 -29.86 -29.06 0.77
C GLU A 89 -29.54 -27.57 0.49
N ALA A 90 -30.56 -26.71 0.43
CA ALA A 90 -30.36 -25.28 0.16
C ALA A 90 -29.66 -24.57 1.32
N THR A 91 -29.92 -24.97 2.57
CA THR A 91 -29.21 -24.43 3.74
C THR A 91 -27.71 -24.73 3.70
N TRP A 92 -27.32 -25.97 3.38
CA TRP A 92 -25.91 -26.34 3.28
C TRP A 92 -25.20 -25.58 2.16
N VAL A 93 -25.84 -25.45 1.00
CA VAL A 93 -25.29 -24.70 -0.15
C VAL A 93 -25.14 -23.22 0.22
N ALA A 94 -26.13 -22.60 0.86
CA ALA A 94 -26.06 -21.20 1.28
C ALA A 94 -24.93 -20.97 2.30
N THR A 95 -24.81 -21.83 3.32
CA THR A 95 -23.73 -21.74 4.31
C THR A 95 -22.36 -21.93 3.65
N ALA A 96 -22.22 -22.89 2.73
CA ALA A 96 -20.97 -23.10 2.01
C ALA A 96 -20.59 -21.88 1.14
N LEU A 97 -21.55 -21.27 0.45
CA LEU A 97 -21.32 -20.06 -0.34
C LEU A 97 -20.91 -18.87 0.53
N ILE A 98 -21.60 -18.63 1.65
CA ILE A 98 -21.26 -17.54 2.57
C ILE A 98 -19.88 -17.77 3.19
N ALA A 99 -19.58 -18.99 3.60
CA ALA A 99 -18.26 -19.35 4.13
C ALA A 99 -17.16 -19.16 3.08
N MET A 100 -17.42 -19.56 1.83
CA MET A 100 -16.50 -19.36 0.72
C MET A 100 -16.23 -17.87 0.47
N VAL A 101 -17.28 -17.05 0.36
CA VAL A 101 -17.15 -15.60 0.17
C VAL A 101 -16.37 -14.98 1.35
N SER A 102 -16.69 -15.37 2.59
CA SER A 102 -15.99 -14.89 3.78
C SER A 102 -14.50 -15.23 3.71
N PHE A 103 -14.15 -16.45 3.31
CA PHE A 103 -12.76 -16.86 3.16
C PHE A 103 -12.00 -16.02 2.11
N PHE A 104 -12.63 -15.74 0.96
CA PHE A 104 -12.02 -14.87 -0.06
C PHE A 104 -11.84 -13.44 0.43
N VAL A 105 -12.84 -12.86 1.10
CA VAL A 105 -12.74 -11.52 1.68
C VAL A 105 -11.65 -11.47 2.75
N LEU A 106 -11.53 -12.51 3.58
CA LEU A 106 -10.45 -12.63 4.57
C LEU A 106 -9.07 -12.59 3.90
N ALA A 107 -8.88 -13.40 2.86
CA ALA A 107 -7.62 -13.47 2.13
C ALA A 107 -7.24 -12.11 1.50
N ILE A 108 -8.23 -11.40 0.96
CA ILE A 108 -8.02 -10.07 0.37
C ILE A 108 -7.71 -9.03 1.45
N GLY A 109 -8.41 -9.06 2.58
CA GLY A 109 -8.13 -8.19 3.73
C GLY A 109 -6.70 -8.37 4.25
N ILE A 110 -6.24 -9.62 4.38
CA ILE A 110 -4.86 -9.95 4.75
C ILE A 110 -3.87 -9.43 3.70
N ALA A 111 -4.14 -9.63 2.41
CA ALA A 111 -3.29 -9.13 1.33
C ALA A 111 -3.18 -7.59 1.34
N ASN A 112 -4.27 -6.88 1.65
CA ASN A 112 -4.29 -5.42 1.80
C ASN A 112 -3.44 -4.94 2.98
N ILE A 113 -3.46 -5.66 4.11
CA ILE A 113 -2.59 -5.35 5.26
C ILE A 113 -1.12 -5.47 4.86
N PHE A 114 -0.72 -6.58 4.24
CA PHE A 114 0.66 -6.78 3.79
C PHE A 114 1.09 -5.75 2.73
N ALA A 115 0.20 -5.42 1.81
CA ALA A 115 0.44 -4.38 0.81
C ALA A 115 0.61 -2.99 1.44
N GLY A 116 -0.19 -2.65 2.45
CA GLY A 116 -0.05 -1.42 3.23
C GLY A 116 1.31 -1.33 3.91
N ILE A 117 1.74 -2.41 4.59
CA ILE A 117 3.06 -2.49 5.24
C ILE A 117 4.19 -2.31 4.21
N TRP A 118 4.11 -2.97 3.06
CA TRP A 118 5.13 -2.83 2.00
C TRP A 118 5.14 -1.45 1.35
N THR A 119 3.99 -0.77 1.30
CA THR A 119 3.86 0.60 0.79
C THR A 119 4.58 1.59 1.71
N VAL A 120 4.44 1.43 3.03
CA VAL A 120 5.16 2.25 4.03
C VAL A 120 6.69 2.06 3.92
N GLN A 121 7.15 0.87 3.51
CA GLN A 121 8.58 0.55 3.35
C GLN A 121 9.17 0.97 2.00
N PHE A 122 8.40 1.59 1.09
CA PHE A 122 8.83 1.98 -0.26
C PHE A 122 9.43 0.82 -1.10
N ARG A 123 9.01 -0.43 -0.87
CA ARG A 123 9.68 -1.60 -1.47
C ARG A 123 9.23 -1.88 -2.91
N HIS A 124 7.92 -1.94 -3.14
CA HIS A 124 7.37 -2.35 -4.44
C HIS A 124 6.09 -1.58 -4.82
N ARG A 125 6.21 -0.59 -5.71
CA ARG A 125 5.07 0.18 -6.25
C ARG A 125 4.03 -0.70 -6.95
N GLY A 126 4.47 -1.65 -7.78
CA GLY A 126 3.56 -2.51 -8.55
C GLY A 126 2.69 -3.42 -7.68
N ARG A 127 3.25 -3.95 -6.59
CA ARG A 127 2.52 -4.83 -5.66
C ARG A 127 1.44 -4.08 -4.89
N ALA A 128 1.72 -2.84 -4.49
CA ALA A 128 0.71 -1.97 -3.88
C ALA A 128 -0.46 -1.72 -4.84
N LEU A 129 -0.17 -1.39 -6.10
CA LEU A 129 -1.21 -1.16 -7.12
C LEU A 129 -2.06 -2.39 -7.39
N LEU A 130 -1.43 -3.57 -7.50
CA LEU A 130 -2.14 -4.83 -7.67
C LEU A 130 -3.04 -5.13 -6.47
N ALA A 131 -2.53 -4.99 -5.24
CA ALA A 131 -3.31 -5.26 -4.04
C ALA A 131 -4.55 -4.37 -3.94
N VAL A 132 -4.41 -3.05 -4.18
CA VAL A 132 -5.57 -2.14 -4.16
C VAL A 132 -6.56 -2.45 -5.26
N SER A 133 -6.08 -2.90 -6.44
CA SER A 133 -6.97 -3.34 -7.52
C SER A 133 -7.76 -4.59 -7.15
N PHE A 134 -7.15 -5.55 -6.45
CA PHE A 134 -7.85 -6.72 -5.89
C PHE A 134 -8.84 -6.31 -4.78
N GLY A 135 -8.49 -5.34 -3.93
CA GLY A 135 -9.39 -4.77 -2.93
C GLY A 135 -10.58 -4.02 -3.52
N LEU A 136 -10.41 -3.42 -4.70
CA LEU A 136 -11.53 -2.82 -5.44
C LEU A 136 -12.49 -3.90 -5.95
N LEU A 137 -11.96 -5.03 -6.40
CA LEU A 137 -12.76 -6.16 -6.87
C LEU A 137 -13.58 -6.79 -5.74
N SER A 138 -13.03 -6.89 -4.53
CA SER A 138 -13.77 -7.35 -3.34
C SER A 138 -14.77 -6.32 -2.83
N GLY A 139 -14.50 -5.03 -3.04
CA GLY A 139 -15.37 -3.92 -2.60
C GLY A 139 -16.75 -3.89 -3.26
N LEU A 140 -16.98 -4.68 -4.33
CA LEU A 140 -18.29 -4.78 -4.99
C LEU A 140 -19.38 -5.37 -4.07
N THR A 141 -19.02 -5.95 -2.94
CA THR A 141 -19.95 -6.40 -1.91
C THR A 141 -20.36 -5.22 -1.00
N CYS A 142 -21.28 -4.40 -1.51
CA CYS A 142 -22.23 -3.49 -0.86
C CYS A 142 -21.79 -2.41 0.15
N TYR A 143 -20.84 -2.61 1.05
CA TYR A 143 -20.49 -1.59 2.08
C TYR A 143 -19.08 -1.01 1.93
N CYS A 144 -18.12 -1.81 1.48
CA CYS A 144 -16.73 -1.36 1.32
C CYS A 144 -16.48 -0.59 0.01
N LEU A 145 -17.46 -0.56 -0.91
CA LEU A 145 -17.32 0.06 -2.23
C LEU A 145 -16.84 1.52 -2.18
N PRO A 146 -17.49 2.46 -1.45
CA PRO A 146 -17.05 3.86 -1.45
C PRO A 146 -15.64 4.02 -0.88
N THR A 147 -15.30 3.27 0.17
CA THR A 147 -13.99 3.34 0.81
C THR A 147 -12.88 2.76 -0.07
N SER A 148 -13.10 1.57 -0.65
CA SER A 148 -12.17 0.94 -1.59
C SER A 148 -11.98 1.78 -2.85
N LEU A 149 -13.04 2.39 -3.37
CA LEU A 149 -12.98 3.27 -4.52
C LEU A 149 -12.14 4.52 -4.21
N LEU A 150 -12.36 5.15 -3.05
CA LEU A 150 -11.62 6.34 -2.64
C LEU A 150 -10.14 6.03 -2.43
N LEU A 151 -9.82 4.90 -1.77
CA LEU A 151 -8.44 4.45 -1.61
C LEU A 151 -7.79 4.10 -2.94
N PHE A 152 -8.53 3.52 -3.89
CA PHE A 152 -8.02 3.23 -5.23
C PHE A 152 -7.67 4.50 -6.00
N ILE A 153 -8.58 5.48 -6.04
CA ILE A 153 -8.34 6.78 -6.69
C ILE A 153 -7.16 7.49 -6.01
N TYR A 154 -7.14 7.51 -4.68
CA TYR A 154 -6.08 8.14 -3.90
C TYR A 154 -4.73 7.46 -4.14
N ALA A 155 -4.67 6.13 -4.15
CA ALA A 155 -3.47 5.38 -4.46
C ALA A 155 -2.98 5.65 -5.89
N MET A 156 -3.87 5.72 -6.87
CA MET A 156 -3.53 6.07 -8.25
C MET A 156 -2.89 7.47 -8.34
N VAL A 157 -3.51 8.48 -7.73
CA VAL A 157 -3.01 9.86 -7.75
C VAL A 157 -1.64 9.97 -7.06
N VAL A 158 -1.50 9.39 -5.87
CA VAL A 158 -0.26 9.45 -5.08
C VAL A 158 0.85 8.64 -5.75
N LEU A 159 0.59 7.40 -6.18
CA LEU A 159 1.62 6.52 -6.74
C LEU A 159 2.05 6.94 -8.15
N ASN A 160 1.23 7.65 -8.92
CA ASN A 160 1.62 8.17 -10.24
C ASN A 160 2.38 9.49 -10.19
N ASN A 161 2.49 10.11 -9.02
CA ASN A 161 3.26 11.32 -8.89
C ASN A 161 4.77 11.05 -9.10
N ARG A 162 5.42 11.83 -9.98
CA ARG A 162 6.85 11.69 -10.33
C ARG A 162 7.77 11.67 -9.11
N GLY A 163 7.50 12.45 -8.07
CA GLY A 163 8.31 12.46 -6.85
C GLY A 163 8.19 11.20 -6.01
N VAL A 164 7.01 10.58 -6.01
CA VAL A 164 6.82 9.27 -5.38
C VAL A 164 7.57 8.20 -6.17
N VAL A 165 7.50 8.23 -7.51
CA VAL A 165 8.28 7.30 -8.36
C VAL A 165 9.77 7.40 -8.08
N LEU A 166 10.30 8.63 -8.00
CA LEU A 166 11.70 8.88 -7.66
C LEU A 166 12.05 8.37 -6.26
N ALA A 167 11.18 8.56 -5.27
CA ALA A 167 11.37 8.04 -3.91
C ALA A 167 11.47 6.50 -3.88
N PHE A 168 10.62 5.82 -4.65
CA PHE A 168 10.72 4.36 -4.81
C PHE A 168 12.01 3.94 -5.51
N ASP A 169 12.47 4.70 -6.51
CA ASP A 169 13.74 4.43 -7.20
C ASP A 169 14.94 4.63 -6.26
N LEU A 170 14.96 5.70 -5.46
CA LEU A 170 15.96 5.93 -4.42
C LEU A 170 15.99 4.78 -3.41
N ARG A 171 14.82 4.23 -3.04
CA ARG A 171 14.77 3.05 -2.16
C ARG A 171 15.38 1.80 -2.83
N ARG A 172 15.16 1.59 -4.13
CA ARG A 172 15.78 0.50 -4.89
C ARG A 172 17.30 0.64 -4.98
N ARG A 173 17.82 1.87 -4.97
CA ARG A 173 19.24 2.19 -4.90
C ARG A 173 19.85 2.04 -3.50
N GLY A 174 19.07 1.56 -2.53
CA GLY A 174 19.54 1.28 -1.16
C GLY A 174 19.42 2.45 -0.18
N HIS A 175 18.86 3.60 -0.57
CA HIS A 175 18.65 4.69 0.40
C HIS A 175 17.64 4.31 1.48
N HIS A 176 17.87 4.76 2.72
CA HIS A 176 16.98 4.49 3.84
C HIS A 176 15.70 5.34 3.73
N PRO A 177 14.50 4.80 4.05
CA PRO A 177 13.22 5.54 3.93
C PRO A 177 13.21 6.88 4.67
N GLN A 178 13.83 6.95 5.85
CA GLN A 178 13.92 8.18 6.63
C GLN A 178 14.77 9.26 5.94
N ALA A 179 15.88 8.88 5.30
CA ALA A 179 16.73 9.81 4.57
C ALA A 179 16.01 10.37 3.34
N ILE A 180 15.24 9.51 2.64
CA ILE A 180 14.39 9.91 1.52
C ILE A 180 13.35 10.93 2.01
N GLN A 181 12.62 10.62 3.08
CA GLN A 181 11.61 11.53 3.64
C GLN A 181 12.23 12.89 4.03
N GLN A 182 13.35 12.89 4.74
CA GLN A 182 14.05 14.11 5.12
C GLN A 182 14.50 14.95 3.93
N ALA A 183 14.98 14.32 2.85
CA ALA A 183 15.36 15.02 1.63
C ALA A 183 14.16 15.75 1.00
N PHE A 184 13.00 15.09 0.96
CA PHE A 184 11.75 15.70 0.46
C PHE A 184 11.19 16.77 1.41
N SER A 185 11.40 16.67 2.73
CA SER A 185 10.97 17.70 3.71
C SER A 185 11.80 18.99 3.62
N ARG A 186 13.12 18.90 3.39
CA ARG A 186 14.04 20.06 3.36
C ARG A 186 13.84 20.97 2.15
N GLY A 187 13.37 20.40 1.03
CA GLY A 187 13.12 21.14 -0.21
C GLY A 187 11.97 22.15 -0.14
N ALA A 188 11.16 22.15 0.92
CA ALA A 188 10.06 23.09 1.10
C ALA A 188 10.49 24.48 1.61
N THR A 189 11.79 24.73 1.78
CA THR A 189 12.28 26.05 2.19
C THR A 189 11.92 27.05 1.07
N PRO A 190 11.06 28.06 1.32
CA PRO A 190 10.66 29.00 0.30
C PRO A 190 11.86 29.87 -0.06
N THR A 191 12.56 29.54 -1.14
CA THR A 191 13.71 30.26 -1.67
C THR A 191 13.34 31.64 -2.25
N GLY A 192 12.20 32.22 -1.85
CA GLY A 192 11.63 33.44 -2.40
C GLY A 192 11.26 34.52 -1.39
N ARG A 193 11.37 34.29 -0.07
CA ARG A 193 11.35 35.43 0.86
C ARG A 193 12.76 36.00 0.94
N VAL A 194 13.05 36.94 0.03
CA VAL A 194 13.98 38.02 0.36
C VAL A 194 13.46 38.60 1.68
N PRO A 195 14.24 38.61 2.77
CA PRO A 195 13.79 39.20 4.01
C PRO A 195 13.39 40.66 3.69
N PRO A 196 12.21 41.14 4.12
CA PRO A 196 11.75 42.50 3.79
C PRO A 196 12.69 43.62 4.30
N ASN A 197 13.69 43.26 5.12
CA ASN A 197 14.73 44.15 5.62
C ASN A 197 16.13 43.81 5.07
N ALA A 198 16.25 43.15 3.92
CA ALA A 198 17.54 43.12 3.22
C ALA A 198 17.91 44.59 2.90
N PRO A 199 18.99 45.14 3.48
CA PRO A 199 19.39 46.51 3.20
C PRO A 199 19.59 46.65 1.69
N ALA A 200 18.98 47.68 1.09
CA ALA A 200 19.16 47.98 -0.32
C ALA A 200 20.66 48.03 -0.60
N THR A 201 21.14 47.15 -1.49
CA THR A 201 22.53 47.20 -1.96
C THR A 201 22.72 48.55 -2.65
N PRO A 202 23.59 49.43 -2.13
CA PRO A 202 23.84 50.72 -2.76
C PRO A 202 24.72 50.47 -3.99
N GLY A 203 24.15 50.47 -5.19
CA GLY A 203 24.96 50.29 -6.39
C GLY A 203 24.26 49.96 -7.71
N ASP A 204 22.96 50.25 -7.88
CA ASP A 204 22.31 50.34 -9.20
C ASP A 204 21.88 51.80 -9.46
#